data_AF-A0A4V1QS30-F1
#
_entry.id   AF-A0A4V1QS30-F1
#
_cell.length_a   1.000
_cell.length_b   1.000
_cell.length_c   1.000
_cell.angle_alpha   90.00
_cell.angle_beta   90.00
_cell.angle_gamma   90.00
#
_symmetry.space_group_name_H-M   'P 1'
#
loop_
_entity.id
_entity.type
_entity.pdbx_description
1 polymer ?
#
loop_
_entity_poly.entity_id
_entity_poly.type
_entity_poly.pdbx_seq_one_letter_code
_entity_poly.pdbx_strand_id
1 'polypeptide(L)'
;MPESMLLAAAAGVVAGALAVGVVVLLRRLAVQSKDLGTDAERATYETLHLASRAAKHLRGDMTETDAARAARHLKALLGADTLALVMTGGPVAVDGDETLVSAAERLAVEAVETGRSQVERRVPTPSGETDAA
;
A
#
# COMPACT_ATOMS: atom_id res chain seq x y z
N MET A 1 -23.23 -63.88 6.82
CA MET A 1 -24.24 -62.82 7.09
C MET A 1 -23.77 -61.69 8.01
N PRO A 2 -22.95 -61.89 9.06
CA PRO A 2 -22.50 -60.76 9.91
C PRO A 2 -21.39 -59.89 9.28
N GLU A 3 -20.51 -60.47 8.47
CA GLU A 3 -19.37 -59.75 7.85
C GLU A 3 -19.82 -58.70 6.81
N SER A 4 -20.87 -59.02 6.04
CA SER A 4 -21.47 -58.08 5.07
C SER A 4 -22.15 -56.88 5.75
N MET A 5 -22.70 -57.06 6.95
CA MET A 5 -23.28 -55.97 7.73
C MET A 5 -22.20 -55.03 8.28
N LEU A 6 -21.08 -55.59 8.73
CA LEU A 6 -19.94 -54.80 9.21
C LEU A 6 -19.28 -54.00 8.09
N LEU A 7 -19.14 -54.58 6.89
CA LEU A 7 -18.62 -53.87 5.72
C LEU A 7 -19.55 -52.75 5.25
N ALA A 8 -20.86 -52.98 5.23
CA ALA A 8 -21.83 -51.95 4.87
C ALA A 8 -21.84 -50.79 5.87
N ALA A 9 -21.76 -51.08 7.17
CA ALA A 9 -21.68 -50.07 8.22
C ALA A 9 -20.37 -49.25 8.11
N ALA A 10 -19.23 -49.91 7.90
CA ALA A 10 -17.94 -49.25 7.72
C ALA A 10 -17.93 -48.33 6.48
N ALA A 11 -18.49 -48.80 5.36
CA ALA A 11 -18.60 -48.00 4.14
C ALA A 11 -19.49 -46.75 4.36
N GLY A 12 -20.59 -46.89 5.11
CA GLY A 12 -21.45 -45.76 5.47
C GLY A 12 -20.75 -44.71 6.32
N VAL A 13 -19.95 -45.12 7.31
CA VAL A 13 -19.19 -44.18 8.16
C VAL A 13 -18.12 -43.45 7.35
N VAL A 14 -17.39 -44.16 6.48
CA VAL A 14 -16.38 -43.55 5.61
C VAL A 14 -17.01 -42.56 4.63
N ALA A 15 -18.12 -42.94 4.00
CA ALA A 15 -18.85 -42.06 3.09
C ALA A 15 -19.40 -40.82 3.82
N GLY A 16 -19.94 -41.00 5.03
CA GLY A 16 -20.40 -39.89 5.87
C GLY A 16 -19.27 -38.95 6.28
N ALA A 17 -18.13 -39.49 6.72
CA ALA A 17 -16.96 -38.70 7.10
C ALA A 17 -16.38 -37.92 5.91
N LEU A 18 -16.32 -38.53 4.72
CA LEU A 18 -15.92 -37.86 3.49
C LEU A 18 -16.90 -36.76 3.11
N ALA A 19 -18.20 -37.02 3.15
CA ALA A 19 -19.22 -36.02 2.85
C ALA A 19 -19.13 -34.81 3.81
N VAL A 20 -18.96 -35.06 5.12
CA VAL A 20 -18.76 -33.99 6.11
C VAL A 20 -17.45 -33.24 5.84
N GLY A 21 -16.36 -33.95 5.55
CA GLY A 21 -15.08 -33.34 5.20
C GLY A 21 -15.17 -32.43 3.97
N VAL A 22 -15.85 -32.88 2.91
CA VAL A 22 -16.10 -32.09 1.69
C VAL A 22 -16.96 -30.87 2.00
N VAL A 23 -18.05 -31.02 2.76
CA VAL A 23 -18.92 -29.90 3.15
C VAL A 23 -18.18 -28.87 4.00
N VAL A 24 -17.35 -29.31 4.96
CA VAL A 24 -16.52 -28.42 5.79
C VAL A 24 -15.46 -27.72 4.96
N LEU A 25 -14.81 -28.42 4.03
CA LEU A 25 -13.81 -27.84 3.13
C LEU A 25 -14.45 -26.79 2.21
N LEU A 26 -15.57 -27.12 1.56
CA LEU A 26 -16.31 -26.17 0.72
C LEU A 26 -16.81 -24.97 1.52
N ARG A 27 -17.30 -25.17 2.75
CA ARG A 27 -17.66 -24.07 3.65
C ARG A 27 -16.45 -23.21 4.02
N ARG A 28 -15.31 -23.81 4.34
CA ARG A 28 -14.09 -23.06 4.64
C ARG A 28 -13.65 -22.23 3.45
N LEU A 29 -13.60 -22.80 2.25
CA LEU A 29 -13.24 -22.07 1.03
C LEU A 29 -14.23 -20.95 0.71
N ALA A 30 -15.54 -21.18 0.90
CA ALA A 30 -16.58 -20.20 0.61
C ALA A 30 -16.75 -19.12 1.70
N VAL A 31 -16.31 -19.37 2.94
CA VAL A 31 -16.32 -18.39 4.05
C VAL A 31 -15.00 -17.62 4.10
N GLN A 32 -13.88 -18.26 3.76
CA GLN A 32 -12.57 -17.59 3.64
C GLN A 32 -12.56 -16.52 2.54
N SER A 33 -13.42 -16.63 1.53
CA SER A 33 -13.66 -15.58 0.53
C SER A 33 -14.67 -14.51 0.97
N LYS A 34 -15.34 -14.70 2.12
CA LYS A 34 -16.36 -13.78 2.66
C LYS A 34 -15.92 -13.01 3.89
N ASP A 35 -14.81 -13.41 4.53
CA ASP A 35 -14.19 -12.60 5.58
C ASP A 35 -13.37 -11.45 4.94
N LEU A 36 -14.06 -10.31 4.78
CA LEU A 36 -13.50 -8.96 4.75
C LEU A 36 -12.84 -8.50 3.44
N GLY A 37 -13.67 -8.29 2.42
CA GLY A 37 -13.34 -7.53 1.22
C GLY A 37 -12.42 -8.28 0.26
N THR A 38 -12.71 -8.23 -1.02
CA THR A 38 -11.81 -8.73 -2.07
C THR A 38 -10.41 -8.12 -1.90
N ASP A 39 -9.35 -8.83 -2.33
CA ASP A 39 -7.97 -8.29 -2.26
C ASP A 39 -7.87 -6.89 -2.89
N ALA A 40 -8.66 -6.65 -3.94
CA ALA A 40 -8.80 -5.35 -4.58
C ALA A 40 -9.41 -4.27 -3.65
N GLU A 41 -10.46 -4.60 -2.89
CA GLU A 41 -11.06 -3.70 -1.89
C GLU A 41 -10.09 -3.42 -0.74
N ARG A 42 -9.30 -4.42 -0.32
CA ARG A 42 -8.29 -4.24 0.74
C ARG A 42 -7.15 -3.33 0.31
N ALA A 43 -6.63 -3.53 -0.90
CA ALA A 43 -5.62 -2.64 -1.50
C ALA A 43 -6.15 -1.21 -1.67
N THR A 44 -7.42 -1.07 -2.08
CA THR A 44 -8.09 0.23 -2.20
C THR A 44 -8.24 0.91 -0.83
N TYR A 45 -8.70 0.17 0.18
CA TYR A 45 -8.81 0.68 1.55
C TYR A 45 -7.47 1.13 2.10
N GLU A 46 -6.41 0.32 1.92
CA GLU A 46 -5.06 0.66 2.37
C GLU A 46 -4.56 1.93 1.70
N THR A 47 -4.77 2.05 0.38
CA THR A 47 -4.43 3.26 -0.39
C THR A 47 -5.17 4.50 0.16
N LEU A 48 -6.50 4.42 0.28
CA LEU A 48 -7.33 5.54 0.76
C LEU A 48 -7.04 5.90 2.22
N HIS A 49 -6.78 4.90 3.06
CA HIS A 49 -6.45 5.09 4.46
C HIS A 49 -5.10 5.78 4.62
N LEU A 50 -4.11 5.35 3.85
CA LEU A 50 -2.77 5.93 3.89
C LEU A 50 -2.76 7.34 3.26
N ALA A 51 -3.53 7.56 2.20
CA ALA A 51 -3.82 8.90 1.67
C ALA A 51 -4.50 9.81 2.70
N SER A 52 -5.50 9.29 3.44
CA SER A 52 -6.19 10.04 4.49
C SER A 52 -5.25 10.41 5.65
N ARG A 53 -4.31 9.52 6.01
CA ARG A 53 -3.28 9.80 7.03
C ARG A 53 -2.30 10.87 6.59
N ALA A 54 -1.85 10.85 5.33
CA ALA A 54 -1.01 11.91 4.78
C ALA A 54 -1.77 13.24 4.77
N ALA A 55 -3.01 13.25 4.27
CA ALA A 55 -3.86 14.44 4.21
C ALA A 55 -4.10 15.08 5.58
N LYS A 56 -4.18 14.30 6.67
CA LYS A 56 -4.31 14.84 8.03
C LYS A 56 -3.12 15.73 8.42
N HIS A 57 -1.91 15.31 8.08
CA HIS A 57 -0.70 16.07 8.41
C HIS A 57 -0.55 17.32 7.51
N LEU A 58 -1.03 17.25 6.26
CA LEU A 58 -1.05 18.39 5.34
C LEU A 58 -2.12 19.44 5.67
N ARG A 59 -3.23 19.05 6.32
CA ARG A 59 -4.33 19.95 6.71
C ARG A 59 -4.13 20.69 8.03
N GLY A 60 -3.16 20.26 8.84
CA GLY A 60 -2.79 20.97 10.07
C GLY A 60 -2.00 22.24 9.75
N ASP A 61 -1.43 22.86 10.77
CA ASP A 61 -0.60 24.07 10.63
C ASP A 61 0.73 23.82 9.87
N MET A 62 0.94 22.60 9.38
CA MET A 62 2.05 22.16 8.53
C MET A 62 3.42 22.51 9.12
N THR A 63 3.61 22.09 10.37
CA THR A 63 4.89 22.18 11.08
C THR A 63 5.94 21.29 10.41
N GLU A 64 7.23 21.56 10.66
CA GLU A 64 8.35 20.76 10.14
C GLU A 64 8.21 19.26 10.48
N THR A 65 7.77 18.95 11.70
CA THR A 65 7.55 17.57 12.14
C THR A 65 6.36 16.91 11.42
N ASP A 66 5.29 17.67 11.15
CA ASP A 66 4.14 17.15 10.41
C ASP A 66 4.47 16.94 8.93
N ALA A 67 5.26 17.83 8.34
CA ALA A 67 5.77 17.71 6.99
C ALA A 67 6.63 16.45 6.82
N ALA A 68 7.52 16.16 7.78
CA ALA A 68 8.33 14.93 7.77
C ALA A 68 7.46 13.66 7.84
N ARG A 69 6.41 13.65 8.70
CA ARG A 69 5.47 12.52 8.77
C ARG A 69 4.64 12.36 7.51
N ALA A 70 4.18 13.47 6.93
CA ALA A 70 3.46 13.47 5.67
C ALA A 70 4.34 12.89 4.56
N ALA A 71 5.60 13.34 4.45
CA ALA A 71 6.55 12.88 3.44
C ALA A 71 6.75 11.35 3.50
N ARG A 72 6.93 10.79 4.71
CA ARG A 72 7.05 9.34 4.89
C ARG A 72 5.83 8.56 4.39
N HIS A 73 4.62 9.05 4.68
CA HIS A 73 3.40 8.40 4.22
C HIS A 73 3.22 8.52 2.71
N LEU A 74 3.48 9.70 2.14
CA LEU A 74 3.39 9.93 0.70
C LEU A 74 4.41 9.08 -0.08
N LYS A 75 5.63 8.92 0.44
CA LYS A 75 6.65 8.05 -0.16
C LYS A 75 6.15 6.61 -0.27
N ALA A 76 5.57 6.10 0.81
CA ALA A 76 4.98 4.76 0.83
C ALA A 76 3.79 4.62 -0.15
N LEU A 77 2.94 5.64 -0.31
CA LEU A 77 1.86 5.63 -1.31
C LEU A 77 2.39 5.60 -2.74
N LEU A 78 3.38 6.43 -3.01
CA LEU A 78 3.91 6.65 -4.35
C LEU A 78 4.86 5.54 -4.78
N GLY A 79 5.29 4.67 -3.86
CA GLY A 79 6.28 3.64 -4.12
C GLY A 79 7.63 4.24 -4.55
N ALA A 80 7.95 5.43 -4.06
CA ALA A 80 9.17 6.15 -4.44
C ALA A 80 10.33 5.82 -3.50
N ASP A 81 11.56 5.80 -4.03
CA ASP A 81 12.77 5.59 -3.21
C ASP A 81 13.12 6.81 -2.36
N THR A 82 12.80 8.01 -2.85
CA THR A 82 12.97 9.28 -2.12
C THR A 82 11.79 10.20 -2.38
N LEU A 83 11.36 10.93 -1.35
CA LEU A 83 10.36 11.97 -1.47
C LEU A 83 10.81 13.25 -0.75
N ALA A 84 10.66 14.40 -1.41
CA ALA A 84 10.84 15.72 -0.82
C ALA A 84 9.54 16.53 -0.89
N LEU A 85 9.16 17.15 0.22
CA LEU A 85 8.02 18.05 0.35
C LEU A 85 8.55 19.47 0.61
N VAL A 86 8.40 20.35 -0.38
CA VAL A 86 8.86 21.75 -0.32
C VAL A 86 7.70 22.64 0.10
N MET A 87 7.85 23.35 1.22
CA MET A 87 6.84 24.27 1.73
C MET A 87 7.14 25.71 1.33
N THR A 88 6.13 26.46 0.91
CA THR A 88 6.29 27.88 0.58
C THR A 88 6.70 28.67 1.83
N GLY A 89 7.93 29.19 1.84
CA GLY A 89 8.46 29.97 2.97
C GLY A 89 8.76 29.14 4.22
N GLY A 90 8.83 27.81 4.10
CA GLY A 90 9.08 26.88 5.20
C GLY A 90 10.19 25.86 4.88
N PRO A 91 10.49 24.95 5.82
CA PRO A 91 11.52 23.94 5.63
C PRO A 91 11.10 22.88 4.59
N VAL A 92 12.10 22.28 3.94
CA VAL A 92 11.91 21.11 3.06
C VAL A 92 11.97 19.84 3.91
N ALA A 93 10.91 19.05 3.88
CA ALA A 93 10.90 17.74 4.53
C ALA A 93 11.30 16.66 3.51
N VAL A 94 12.32 15.86 3.82
CA VAL A 94 12.80 14.78 2.96
C VAL A 94 12.78 13.43 3.66
N ASP A 95 12.38 12.39 2.93
CA ASP A 95 12.47 11.00 3.34
C ASP A 95 13.17 10.18 2.26
N GLY A 96 14.46 9.87 2.45
CA GLY A 96 15.31 9.18 1.48
C GLY A 96 16.65 9.91 1.28
N ASP A 97 17.05 10.08 0.03
CA ASP A 97 18.30 10.75 -0.35
C ASP A 97 18.22 12.28 -0.17
N GLU A 98 18.89 12.79 0.86
CA GLU A 98 18.98 14.24 1.14
C GLU A 98 19.73 15.03 0.06
N THR A 99 20.53 14.39 -0.78
CA THR A 99 21.23 15.10 -1.87
C THR A 99 20.27 15.66 -2.92
N LEU A 100 19.02 15.19 -2.92
CA LEU A 100 17.95 15.64 -3.81
C LEU A 100 17.24 16.91 -3.34
N VAL A 101 17.48 17.38 -2.11
CA VAL A 101 16.82 18.58 -1.55
C VAL A 101 16.97 19.78 -2.48
N SER A 102 18.21 20.08 -2.90
CA SER A 102 18.47 21.25 -3.75
C SER A 102 17.83 21.13 -5.14
N ALA A 103 17.64 19.92 -5.66
CA ALA A 103 16.93 19.70 -6.91
C ALA A 103 15.42 19.90 -6.72
N ALA A 104 14.86 19.35 -5.64
CA ALA A 104 13.45 19.50 -5.30
C ALA A 104 13.05 20.96 -5.10
N GLU A 105 13.87 21.76 -4.43
CA GLU A 105 13.62 23.20 -4.24
C GLU A 105 13.55 23.95 -5.56
N ARG A 106 14.50 23.72 -6.49
CA ARG A 106 14.49 24.36 -7.81
C ARG A 106 13.23 23.99 -8.60
N LEU A 107 12.88 22.71 -8.63
CA LEU A 107 11.70 22.22 -9.33
C LEU A 107 10.41 22.75 -8.72
N ALA A 108 10.36 22.90 -7.39
CA ALA A 108 9.22 23.48 -6.70
C ALA A 108 9.03 24.95 -7.06
N VAL A 109 10.10 25.74 -7.13
CA VAL A 109 10.04 27.15 -7.57
C VAL A 109 9.46 27.25 -8.99
N GLU A 110 9.99 26.46 -9.92
CA GLU A 110 9.53 26.45 -11.31
C GLU A 110 8.06 25.99 -11.44
N ALA A 111 7.67 24.95 -10.71
CA ALA A 111 6.29 24.48 -10.67
C ALA A 111 5.32 25.53 -10.12
N VAL A 112 5.71 26.28 -9.09
CA VAL A 112 4.92 27.37 -8.51
C VAL A 112 4.81 28.56 -9.46
N GLU A 113 5.91 28.97 -10.09
CA GLU A 113 5.92 30.09 -11.06
C GLU A 113 5.02 29.80 -12.27
N THR A 114 5.05 28.56 -12.76
CA THR A 114 4.22 28.13 -13.90
C THR A 114 2.77 27.84 -13.50
N GLY A 115 2.51 27.58 -12.21
CA GLY A 115 1.20 27.19 -11.68
C GLY A 115 0.69 25.85 -12.22
N ARG A 116 1.57 25.00 -12.78
CA ARG A 116 1.22 23.74 -13.44
C ARG A 116 1.95 22.57 -12.80
N SER A 117 1.28 21.41 -12.75
CA SER A 117 1.94 20.15 -12.41
C SER A 117 2.94 19.78 -13.50
N GLN A 118 4.16 19.40 -13.10
CA GLN A 118 5.25 19.09 -14.01
C GLN A 118 5.81 17.70 -13.74
N VAL A 119 6.33 17.07 -14.80
CA VAL A 119 7.01 15.78 -14.73
C VAL A 119 8.31 15.91 -15.50
N GLU A 120 9.42 15.88 -14.77
CA GLU A 120 10.74 15.77 -15.37
C GLU A 120 11.23 14.33 -15.30
N ARG A 121 11.93 13.91 -16.34
CA ARG A 121 12.60 12.61 -16.41
C ARG A 121 14.08 12.84 -16.52
N ARG A 122 14.89 11.92 -15.98
CA ARG A 122 16.35 11.99 -16.06
C ARG A 122 16.91 13.29 -15.47
N VAL A 123 16.44 13.65 -14.28
CA VAL A 123 16.97 14.81 -13.55
C VAL A 123 18.39 14.46 -13.10
N PRO A 124 19.40 15.29 -13.42
CA PRO A 124 20.75 15.08 -12.92
C PRO A 124 20.78 15.26 -11.40
N THR A 125 21.18 14.24 -10.65
CA THR A 125 21.33 14.29 -9.20
C THR A 125 22.80 14.12 -8.80
N PRO A 126 23.20 14.61 -7.62
CA PRO A 126 24.56 14.38 -7.12
C PRO A 126 24.89 12.89 -6.93
N SER A 127 23.86 12.05 -6.77
CA SER A 127 23.92 10.62 -6.53
C SER A 127 23.75 9.75 -7.80
N GLY A 128 23.33 10.32 -8.95
CA GLY A 128 23.13 9.59 -10.21
C GLY A 128 22.13 10.25 -11.16
N GLU A 129 21.64 9.52 -12.17
CA GLU A 129 20.51 9.93 -13.01
C GLU A 129 19.25 9.21 -12.49
N THR A 130 18.11 9.90 -12.34
CA THR A 130 16.87 9.39 -11.71
C THR A 130 16.22 8.19 -12.44
N ASP A 131 16.87 7.65 -13.47
CA ASP A 131 16.40 6.53 -14.31
C ASP A 131 17.47 5.42 -14.44
N ALA A 132 18.55 5.48 -13.65
CA ALA A 132 19.60 4.47 -13.64
C ALA A 132 19.19 3.27 -12.78
N ALA A 133 18.37 2.39 -13.36
CA ALA A 133 18.24 1.00 -12.93
C ALA A 133 19.27 0.12 -13.66
#